data_AF-A0A4R2KCA1-F1
#
_entry.id   AF-A0A4R2KCA1-F1
#
_cell.length_a   1.000
_cell.length_b   1.000
_cell.length_c   1.000
_cell.angle_alpha   90.00
_cell.angle_beta   90.00
_cell.angle_gamma   90.00
#
_symmetry.space_group_name_H-M   'P 1'
#
loop_
_entity.id
_entity.type
_entity.pdbx_description
1 polymer ?
#
loop_
_entity_poly.entity_id
_entity_poly.type
_entity_poly.pdbx_seq_one_letter_code
_entity_poly.pdbx_strand_id
1 'polypeptide(L)'
;MPDHMLTTEPANSPHLTGTNGGALNRSLFSPVFRNELNGEEQNVAVHLDGDGTVKWWHRNVAKASYGMGLQGWKRGRISPDFIFATGGNAGAGRIVVLETKGDHLQNPDTDYKRNVLDFLTQNFSWDQAVPAGQLQIAMTGETVECALVLMEDMPTKLPALLAK
;
A
#
# COMPACT_ATOMS: atom_id res chain seq x y z
N MET A 1 13.83 11.40 6.46
CA MET A 1 12.52 10.75 6.74
C MET A 1 12.62 10.11 8.13
N PRO A 2 11.51 9.79 8.82
CA PRO A 2 11.61 9.02 10.05
C PRO A 2 12.27 7.67 9.77
N ASP A 3 13.21 7.23 10.60
CA ASP A 3 13.90 5.94 10.43
C ASP A 3 13.21 4.79 11.19
N HIS A 4 12.17 5.13 11.97
CA HIS A 4 11.42 4.20 12.83
C HIS A 4 9.92 4.49 12.77
N MET A 5 9.11 3.44 12.92
CA MET A 5 7.67 3.56 13.17
C MET A 5 7.37 3.62 14.67
N LEU A 6 6.37 4.41 15.04
CA LEU A 6 5.80 4.40 16.37
C LEU A 6 5.09 3.06 16.59
N THR A 7 5.61 2.25 17.51
CA THR A 7 5.00 1.00 17.95
C THR A 7 4.53 1.12 19.40
N THR A 8 3.46 0.38 19.73
CA THR A 8 3.04 0.17 21.13
C THR A 8 3.48 -1.18 21.66
N GLU A 9 4.15 -1.99 20.83
CA GLU A 9 4.62 -3.32 21.22
C GLU A 9 5.89 -3.22 22.08
N PRO A 10 6.00 -4.07 23.11
CA PRO A 10 7.25 -4.29 23.82
C PRO A 10 8.40 -4.69 22.88
N ALA A 11 9.64 -4.34 23.25
CA ALA A 11 10.82 -4.65 22.45
C ALA A 11 11.05 -6.16 22.19
N ASN A 12 10.47 -7.03 23.01
CA ASN A 12 10.54 -8.48 22.91
C ASN A 12 9.31 -9.11 22.23
N SER A 13 8.38 -8.31 21.70
CA SER A 13 7.23 -8.83 20.96
C SER A 13 7.66 -9.57 19.69
N PRO A 14 6.92 -10.60 19.28
CA PRO A 14 7.28 -11.38 18.10
C PRO A 14 7.24 -10.52 16.84
N HIS A 15 8.32 -10.56 16.06
CA HIS A 15 8.35 -9.93 14.74
C HIS A 15 7.61 -10.78 13.71
N LEU A 16 7.04 -10.11 12.72
CA LEU A 16 6.56 -10.77 11.52
C LEU A 16 7.78 -11.25 10.71
N THR A 17 7.76 -12.52 10.31
CA THR A 17 8.83 -13.15 9.54
C THR A 17 8.35 -13.41 8.12
N GLY A 18 9.25 -13.28 7.14
CA GLY A 18 8.97 -13.62 5.75
C GLY A 18 8.73 -15.12 5.55
N THR A 19 8.44 -15.50 4.30
CA THR A 19 8.17 -16.90 3.89
C THR A 19 9.29 -17.87 4.26
N ASN A 20 10.54 -17.40 4.26
CA ASN A 20 11.73 -18.18 4.61
C ASN A 20 12.00 -18.24 6.13
N GLY A 21 11.11 -17.69 6.96
CA GLY A 21 11.30 -17.58 8.41
C GLY A 21 12.28 -16.48 8.84
N GLY A 22 12.91 -15.79 7.89
CA GLY A 22 13.81 -14.66 8.12
C GLY A 22 13.09 -13.32 8.30
N ALA A 23 13.87 -12.26 8.50
CA ALA A 23 13.36 -10.89 8.56
C ALA A 23 12.75 -10.45 7.23
N LEU A 24 11.81 -9.51 7.31
CA LEU A 24 11.24 -8.82 6.16
C LEU A 24 12.27 -7.84 5.58
N ASN A 25 12.45 -7.84 4.25
CA ASN A 25 13.54 -7.12 3.58
C ASN A 25 13.06 -5.94 2.74
N ARG A 26 11.77 -5.86 2.43
CA ARG A 26 11.17 -4.84 1.56
C ARG A 26 10.23 -3.90 2.30
N SER A 27 9.98 -4.15 3.58
CA SER A 27 9.25 -3.18 4.40
C SER A 27 10.07 -1.90 4.55
N LEU A 28 9.44 -0.73 4.30
CA LEU A 28 10.09 0.57 4.50
C LEU A 28 10.54 0.80 5.95
N PHE A 29 9.84 0.17 6.91
CA PHE A 29 10.17 0.27 8.32
C PHE A 29 10.31 -1.13 8.91
N SER A 30 11.35 -1.32 9.72
CA SER A 30 11.66 -2.59 10.36
C SER A 30 12.10 -2.36 11.80
N PRO A 31 11.75 -3.23 12.75
CA PRO A 31 10.94 -4.44 12.58
C PRO A 31 9.44 -4.15 12.45
N VAL A 32 8.72 -5.08 11.82
CA VAL A 32 7.25 -5.11 11.84
C VAL A 32 6.82 -6.14 12.88
N PHE A 33 6.05 -5.73 13.88
CA PHE A 33 5.58 -6.65 14.93
C PHE A 33 4.36 -7.44 14.45
N ARG A 34 4.36 -8.75 14.68
CA ARG A 34 3.29 -9.66 14.26
C ARG A 34 1.93 -9.22 14.81
N ASN A 35 1.90 -8.79 16.07
CA ASN A 35 0.67 -8.44 16.77
C ASN A 35 0.03 -7.13 16.29
N GLU A 36 0.77 -6.30 15.55
CA GLU A 36 0.22 -5.06 15.02
C GLU A 36 -0.69 -5.31 13.82
N LEU A 37 -0.54 -6.46 13.15
CA LEU A 37 -1.30 -6.87 11.96
C LEU A 37 -2.26 -8.00 12.31
N ASN A 38 -3.48 -7.95 11.78
CA ASN A 38 -4.37 -9.10 11.82
C ASN A 38 -3.85 -10.24 10.91
N GLY A 39 -4.44 -11.43 11.00
CA GLY A 39 -3.95 -12.60 10.25
C GLY A 39 -3.96 -12.45 8.72
N GLU A 40 -4.93 -11.73 8.17
CA GLU A 40 -5.01 -11.47 6.73
C GLU A 40 -3.94 -10.45 6.30
N GLU A 41 -3.79 -9.36 7.05
CA GLU A 41 -2.75 -8.35 6.85
C GLU A 41 -1.33 -8.96 6.95
N GLN A 42 -1.11 -9.92 7.86
CA GLN A 42 0.16 -10.63 7.95
C GLN A 42 0.48 -11.39 6.66
N ASN A 43 -0.51 -12.09 6.08
CA ASN A 43 -0.32 -12.82 4.83
C ASN A 43 -0.01 -11.88 3.66
N VAL A 44 -0.71 -10.74 3.58
CA VAL A 44 -0.44 -9.71 2.57
C VAL A 44 0.97 -9.15 2.71
N ALA A 45 1.38 -8.77 3.92
CA ALA A 45 2.71 -8.25 4.19
C ALA A 45 3.82 -9.25 3.81
N VAL A 46 3.66 -10.53 4.18
CA VAL A 46 4.62 -11.59 3.84
C VAL A 46 4.68 -11.84 2.33
N HIS A 47 3.54 -11.75 1.63
CA HIS A 47 3.49 -11.89 0.19
C HIS A 47 4.20 -10.73 -0.53
N LEU A 48 3.89 -9.48 -0.14
CA LEU A 48 4.55 -8.29 -0.69
C LEU A 48 6.06 -8.31 -0.46
N ASP A 49 6.51 -8.82 0.69
CA ASP A 49 7.93 -8.89 1.01
C ASP A 49 8.68 -9.97 0.20
N GLY A 50 8.00 -11.08 -0.09
CA GLY A 50 8.55 -12.20 -0.85
C GLY A 50 8.59 -11.98 -2.36
N ASP A 51 7.81 -11.04 -2.89
CA ASP A 51 7.73 -10.79 -4.33
C ASP A 51 8.96 -10.01 -4.84
N GLY A 52 9.58 -10.50 -5.92
CA GLY A 52 10.74 -9.89 -6.55
C GLY A 52 10.45 -8.57 -7.27
N THR A 53 9.19 -8.30 -7.63
CA THR A 53 8.81 -7.07 -8.34
C THR A 53 8.50 -5.92 -7.40
N VAL A 54 8.21 -6.21 -6.13
CA VAL A 54 7.98 -5.20 -5.10
C VAL A 54 9.32 -4.58 -4.73
N LYS A 55 9.45 -3.27 -4.88
CA LYS A 55 10.65 -2.54 -4.45
C LYS A 55 10.62 -2.29 -2.96
N TRP A 56 9.47 -1.83 -2.47
CA TRP A 56 9.21 -1.60 -1.07
C TRP A 56 7.70 -1.63 -0.78
N TRP A 57 7.34 -1.86 0.48
CA TRP A 57 5.96 -1.75 0.96
C TRP A 57 5.91 -1.11 2.35
N HIS A 58 4.77 -0.54 2.69
CA HIS A 58 4.48 0.02 3.99
C HIS A 58 3.04 -0.27 4.37
N ARG A 59 2.83 -0.65 5.63
CA ARG A 59 1.50 -0.77 6.22
C ARG A 59 1.11 0.56 6.83
N ASN A 60 0.00 1.13 6.39
CA ASN A 60 -0.58 2.31 6.96
C ASN A 60 -1.39 1.95 8.21
N VAL A 61 -1.02 2.56 9.34
CA VAL A 61 -1.74 2.36 10.60
C VAL A 61 -2.76 3.48 10.74
N ALA A 62 -4.04 3.16 10.57
CA ALA A 62 -5.16 4.11 10.70
C ALA A 62 -5.45 4.52 12.16
N LYS A 63 -4.44 4.94 12.92
CA LYS A 63 -4.62 5.64 14.20
C LYS A 63 -4.94 7.10 13.90
N ALA A 64 -5.96 7.65 14.57
CA ALA A 64 -6.60 8.95 14.28
C ALA A 64 -5.66 10.17 14.16
N SER A 65 -4.40 10.06 14.58
CA SER A 65 -3.40 11.14 14.57
C SER A 65 -2.21 10.91 13.63
N TYR A 66 -2.04 9.70 13.07
CA TYR A 66 -0.82 9.30 12.35
C TYR A 66 -1.06 8.57 11.02
N GLY A 67 -2.27 8.08 10.77
CA GLY A 67 -2.60 7.36 9.54
C GLY A 67 -2.80 8.28 8.33
N MET A 68 -2.39 7.81 7.16
CA MET A 68 -2.79 8.39 5.88
C MET A 68 -4.26 8.04 5.63
N GLY A 69 -5.04 9.01 5.14
CA GLY A 69 -6.41 8.75 4.71
C GLY A 69 -6.74 9.53 3.45
N LEU A 70 -7.44 8.87 2.54
CA LEU A 70 -7.99 9.47 1.32
C LEU A 70 -9.37 10.04 1.63
N GLN A 71 -9.57 11.32 1.31
CA GLN A 71 -10.85 11.98 1.47
C GLN A 71 -11.62 11.97 0.15
N GLY A 72 -12.72 11.22 0.12
CA GLY A 72 -13.69 11.29 -0.98
C GLY A 72 -14.79 12.32 -0.73
N TRP A 73 -15.86 12.27 -1.53
CA TRP A 73 -16.99 13.22 -1.46
C TRP A 73 -18.00 12.93 -0.34
N LYS A 74 -17.99 11.73 0.25
CA LYS A 74 -18.73 11.44 1.49
C LYS A 74 -17.87 11.74 2.72
N ARG A 75 -18.55 12.05 3.83
CA ARG A 75 -17.91 12.21 5.14
C ARG A 75 -17.22 10.90 5.56
N GLY A 76 -16.00 11.02 6.07
CA GLY A 76 -15.16 9.89 6.46
C GLY A 76 -13.96 9.74 5.52
N ARG A 77 -12.83 9.33 6.09
CA ARG A 77 -11.61 9.03 5.32
C ARG A 77 -11.57 7.54 5.01
N ILE A 78 -11.19 7.21 3.78
CA ILE A 78 -10.76 5.87 3.41
C ILE A 78 -9.33 5.73 3.96
N SER A 79 -9.03 4.68 4.68
CA SER A 79 -7.72 4.50 5.32
C SER A 79 -7.13 3.19 4.81
N PRO A 80 -6.48 3.21 3.63
CA PRO A 80 -5.94 2.02 3.01
C PRO A 80 -4.96 1.33 3.94
N ASP A 81 -4.90 0.00 3.94
CA ASP A 81 -4.04 -0.75 4.85
C ASP A 81 -2.58 -0.77 4.38
N PHE A 82 -2.33 -0.76 3.06
CA PHE A 82 -0.98 -0.85 2.49
C PHE A 82 -0.72 0.17 1.38
N ILE A 83 0.55 0.54 1.25
CA ILE A 83 1.10 1.24 0.10
C ILE A 83 2.39 0.56 -0.32
N PHE A 84 2.58 0.31 -1.61
CA PHE A 84 3.79 -0.35 -2.10
C PHE A 84 4.18 0.11 -3.49
N ALA A 85 5.47 0.05 -3.78
CA ALA A 85 6.00 0.29 -5.11
C ALA A 85 6.34 -1.03 -5.81
N THR A 86 5.98 -1.14 -7.08
CA THR A 86 6.30 -2.27 -7.95
C THR A 86 6.91 -1.78 -9.26
N GLY A 87 7.65 -2.64 -9.96
CA GLY A 87 8.20 -2.37 -11.29
C GLY A 87 9.62 -2.90 -11.46
N GLY A 88 9.91 -3.51 -12.61
CA GLY A 88 11.21 -4.07 -12.94
C GLY A 88 12.25 -3.01 -13.34
N ASN A 89 13.49 -3.45 -13.59
CA ASN A 89 14.60 -2.60 -14.02
C ASN A 89 14.39 -1.91 -15.40
N ALA A 90 13.36 -2.30 -16.17
CA ALA A 90 13.13 -1.85 -17.55
C ALA A 90 11.80 -1.11 -17.78
N GLY A 91 10.94 -1.00 -16.75
CA GLY A 91 9.63 -0.34 -16.82
C GLY A 91 9.49 0.80 -15.82
N ALA A 92 8.56 1.72 -16.06
CA ALA A 92 8.31 2.83 -15.16
C ALA A 92 7.60 2.33 -13.88
N GLY A 93 8.20 2.62 -12.72
CA GLY A 93 7.74 2.08 -11.43
C GLY A 93 6.40 2.65 -10.98
N ARG A 94 5.54 1.78 -10.45
CA ARG A 94 4.16 2.04 -10.04
C ARG A 94 4.03 2.10 -8.52
N ILE A 95 3.24 3.04 -8.01
CA ILE A 95 2.81 3.08 -6.60
C ILE A 95 1.37 2.59 -6.48
N VAL A 96 1.12 1.62 -5.61
CA VAL A 96 -0.20 1.04 -5.36
C VAL A 96 -0.63 1.36 -3.94
N VAL A 97 -1.86 1.85 -3.80
CA VAL A 97 -2.54 2.06 -2.52
C VAL A 97 -3.64 1.01 -2.39
N LEU A 98 -3.55 0.16 -1.37
CA LEU A 98 -4.38 -1.03 -1.19
C LEU A 98 -5.17 -0.93 0.11
N GLU A 99 -6.50 -1.00 0.01
CA GLU A 99 -7.37 -1.31 1.15
C GLU A 99 -7.79 -2.78 1.08
N THR A 100 -7.65 -3.47 2.21
CA THR A 100 -8.05 -4.87 2.37
C THR A 100 -9.41 -4.94 3.09
N LYS A 101 -10.21 -5.94 2.73
CA LYS A 101 -11.55 -6.11 3.30
C LYS A 101 -11.86 -7.60 3.37
N GLY A 102 -12.14 -8.11 4.57
CA GLY A 102 -12.60 -9.49 4.72
C GLY A 102 -13.96 -9.71 4.04
N ASP A 103 -14.14 -10.88 3.43
CA ASP A 103 -15.29 -11.21 2.58
C ASP A 103 -16.65 -11.04 3.27
N HIS A 104 -16.70 -11.25 4.59
CA HIS A 104 -17.91 -11.08 5.40
C HIS A 104 -18.31 -9.63 5.67
N LEU A 105 -17.53 -8.65 5.20
CA LEU A 105 -17.73 -7.22 5.49
C LEU A 105 -18.10 -6.39 4.24
N GLN A 106 -18.51 -7.05 3.15
CA GLN A 106 -19.08 -6.37 1.98
C GLN A 106 -20.38 -5.66 2.37
N ASN A 107 -20.42 -4.36 2.14
CA ASN A 107 -21.55 -3.49 2.45
C ASN A 107 -21.59 -2.30 1.47
N PRO A 108 -22.65 -1.47 1.45
CA PRO A 108 -22.73 -0.31 0.55
C PRO A 108 -21.60 0.73 0.70
N ASP A 109 -20.87 0.74 1.83
CA ASP A 109 -19.66 1.56 2.00
C ASP A 109 -18.50 1.03 1.14
N THR A 110 -18.46 -0.29 0.90
CA THR A 110 -17.45 -0.93 0.06
C THR A 110 -17.54 -0.51 -1.41
N ASP A 111 -18.74 -0.42 -1.96
CA ASP A 111 -18.94 0.08 -3.33
C ASP A 111 -18.54 1.56 -3.48
N TYR A 112 -18.85 2.37 -2.47
CA TYR A 112 -18.42 3.76 -2.44
C TYR A 112 -16.89 3.88 -2.44
N LYS A 113 -16.20 3.17 -1.56
CA LYS A 113 -14.74 3.16 -1.49
C LYS A 113 -14.11 2.70 -2.81
N ARG A 114 -14.65 1.64 -3.40
CA ARG A 114 -14.24 1.12 -4.71
C ARG A 114 -14.33 2.21 -5.77
N ASN A 115 -15.48 2.87 -5.90
CA ASN A 115 -15.68 3.94 -6.88
C ASN A 115 -14.72 5.13 -6.67
N VAL A 116 -14.41 5.49 -5.42
CA VAL A 116 -13.43 6.55 -5.13
C VAL A 116 -12.02 6.13 -5.58
N LEU A 117 -11.59 4.91 -5.24
CA LEU A 117 -10.26 4.41 -5.62
C LEU A 117 -10.12 4.23 -7.15
N ASP A 118 -11.17 3.78 -7.82
CA ASP A 118 -11.22 3.67 -9.29
C ASP A 118 -11.17 5.04 -9.95
N PHE A 119 -11.92 6.02 -9.41
CA PHE A 119 -11.86 7.39 -9.90
C PHE A 119 -10.45 7.98 -9.75
N LEU A 120 -9.81 7.81 -8.60
CA LEU A 120 -8.43 8.26 -8.38
C LEU A 120 -7.47 7.59 -9.35
N THR A 121 -7.62 6.28 -9.58
CA THR A 121 -6.83 5.53 -10.56
C THR A 121 -6.92 6.12 -11.96
N GLN A 122 -8.14 6.38 -12.44
CA GLN A 122 -8.39 6.82 -13.82
C GLN A 122 -8.01 8.28 -14.06
N ASN A 123 -8.06 9.11 -13.02
CA ASN A 123 -7.87 10.54 -13.13
C ASN A 123 -6.56 11.02 -12.49
N PHE A 124 -5.73 10.11 -11.98
CA PHE A 124 -4.44 10.47 -11.43
C PHE A 124 -3.57 11.08 -12.53
N SER A 125 -3.10 12.30 -12.27
CA SER A 125 -2.03 12.92 -13.03
C SER A 125 -1.07 13.53 -12.04
N TRP A 126 0.23 13.36 -12.31
CA TRP A 126 1.24 14.12 -11.58
C TRP A 126 1.06 15.59 -11.94
N ASP A 127 0.93 16.44 -10.93
CA ASP A 127 0.96 17.89 -11.14
C ASP A 127 2.27 18.27 -11.84
N GLN A 128 2.16 18.73 -13.09
CA GLN A 128 3.30 19.27 -13.84
C GLN A 128 3.55 20.74 -13.52
N ALA A 129 2.67 21.36 -12.75
CA ALA A 129 2.77 22.74 -12.33
C ALA A 129 3.21 22.82 -10.88
N VAL A 130 4.29 23.57 -10.63
CA VAL A 130 4.69 23.99 -9.29
C VAL A 130 3.70 25.07 -8.85
N PRO A 131 2.97 24.92 -7.72
CA PRO A 131 2.19 26.01 -7.16
C PRO A 131 3.10 27.23 -6.97
N ALA A 132 2.65 28.41 -7.40
CA ALA A 132 3.45 29.62 -7.33
C ALA A 132 3.99 29.83 -5.90
N GLY A 133 5.33 29.81 -5.74
CA GLY A 133 6.01 30.05 -4.47
C GLY A 133 6.66 28.84 -3.77
N GLN A 134 6.78 27.67 -4.41
CA GLN A 134 7.52 26.52 -3.84
C GLN A 134 8.68 26.03 -4.73
N LEU A 135 9.74 25.48 -4.11
CA LEU A 135 10.97 25.02 -4.77
C LEU A 135 10.93 23.49 -4.98
N GLN A 136 11.38 23.05 -6.16
CA GLN A 136 11.21 21.69 -6.71
C GLN A 136 12.09 20.62 -6.04
N ILE A 137 11.54 19.40 -5.91
CA ILE A 137 12.29 18.14 -5.80
C ILE A 137 12.21 17.45 -7.17
N ALA A 138 13.35 17.02 -7.71
CA ALA A 138 13.53 16.62 -9.11
C ALA A 138 12.74 15.36 -9.53
N MET A 139 12.20 15.39 -10.75
CA MET A 139 11.49 14.28 -11.41
C MET A 139 12.47 13.27 -12.02
N THR A 140 12.30 11.97 -11.72
CA THR A 140 13.14 10.86 -12.22
C THR A 140 12.49 10.01 -13.32
N GLY A 141 11.27 10.32 -13.76
CA GLY A 141 10.64 9.71 -14.94
C GLY A 141 9.77 8.47 -14.71
N GLU A 142 9.28 8.23 -13.49
CA GLU A 142 8.44 7.07 -13.13
C GLU A 142 6.93 7.31 -13.36
N THR A 143 6.13 6.27 -13.59
CA THR A 143 4.68 6.33 -13.91
C THR A 143 3.83 5.54 -12.90
N VAL A 144 2.75 6.12 -12.39
CA VAL A 144 1.86 5.44 -11.43
C VAL A 144 0.65 4.81 -12.12
N GLU A 145 0.29 3.61 -11.68
CA GLU A 145 -0.94 2.91 -12.04
C GLU A 145 -1.60 2.46 -10.71
N CYS A 146 -2.92 2.48 -10.60
CA CYS A 146 -3.64 1.99 -9.42
C CYS A 146 -4.64 0.91 -9.89
N ALA A 147 -4.85 -0.15 -9.11
CA ALA A 147 -5.69 -1.26 -9.52
C ALA A 147 -6.29 -1.91 -8.28
N LEU A 148 -7.56 -2.26 -8.39
CA LEU A 148 -8.28 -3.01 -7.40
C LEU A 148 -8.65 -4.35 -8.02
N VAL A 149 -8.17 -5.43 -7.41
CA VAL A 149 -8.38 -6.80 -7.87
C VAL A 149 -9.09 -7.56 -6.75
N LEU A 150 -10.20 -8.21 -7.09
CA LEU A 150 -10.89 -9.11 -6.16
C LEU A 150 -10.03 -10.35 -5.91
N MET A 151 -10.05 -10.92 -4.71
CA MET A 151 -9.16 -12.04 -4.37
C MET A 151 -9.37 -13.28 -5.25
N GLU A 152 -10.60 -13.53 -5.68
CA GLU A 152 -10.93 -14.59 -6.65
C GLU A 152 -10.29 -14.37 -8.04
N ASP A 153 -10.11 -13.10 -8.42
CA ASP A 153 -9.51 -12.70 -9.70
C ASP A 153 -7.99 -12.57 -9.61
N MET A 154 -7.43 -12.57 -8.40
CA MET A 154 -6.00 -12.38 -8.15
C MET A 154 -5.12 -13.34 -8.95
N PRO A 155 -5.43 -14.65 -9.09
CA PRO A 155 -4.61 -15.57 -9.88
C PRO A 155 -4.48 -15.19 -11.36
N THR A 156 -5.44 -14.44 -11.91
CA THR A 156 -5.46 -14.07 -13.35
C THR A 156 -5.08 -12.61 -13.58
N LYS A 157 -5.49 -11.70 -12.69
CA LYS A 157 -5.24 -10.27 -12.83
C LYS A 157 -3.86 -9.87 -12.31
N LEU A 158 -3.37 -10.50 -11.24
CA LEU A 158 -2.07 -10.17 -10.69
C LEU A 158 -0.93 -10.41 -11.71
N PRO A 159 -0.84 -11.56 -12.42
CA PRO A 159 0.18 -11.74 -13.45
C PRO A 159 0.13 -10.69 -14.56
N ALA A 160 -1.07 -10.23 -14.94
CA ALA A 160 -1.24 -9.21 -15.97
C ALA A 160 -0.81 -7.81 -15.52
N LEU A 161 -0.92 -7.50 -14.22
CA LEU A 161 -0.39 -6.27 -13.62
C LEU A 161 1.15 -6.32 -13.45
N LEU A 162 1.75 -7.51 -13.45
CA LEU A 162 3.19 -7.74 -13.31
C LEU A 162 3.93 -7.87 -14.65
N ALA A 163 3.26 -8.30 -15.72
CA ALA A 163 3.87 -8.62 -17.01
C ALA A 163 4.07 -7.43 -17.97
N LYS A 164 3.85 -6.18 -17.51
CA LYS A 164 4.02 -4.96 -18.31
C LYS A 164 5.34 -4.27 -18.06
#